data_AF-A0A6A6BVI4-F1
#
_entry.id   AF-A0A6A6BVI4-F1
#
_cell.length_a   1.000
_cell.length_b   1.000
_cell.length_c   1.000
_cell.angle_alpha   90.00
_cell.angle_beta   90.00
_cell.angle_gamma   90.00
#
_symmetry.space_group_name_H-M   'P 1'
#
loop_
_entity.id
_entity.type
_entity.pdbx_description
1 polymer ?
#
loop_
_entity_poly.entity_id
_entity_poly.type
_entity_poly.pdbx_seq_one_letter_code
_entity_poly.pdbx_strand_id
1 'polypeptide(L)'
;MSTTHPQFLIKRRTGSTPEEFSNRWFSHGHLVLPWQLSNGVQYYAQIHRPVWASSEAAASNPGVDLSDWDGAAEMVFREHTDLATATAGARYFEDVIVKDELEFLHSKSTSHAKAVGGGSISGDRVEFIKDGKPLVEFEKWQELYEQLEGTSDQK
;
A
#
# COMPACT_ATOMS: atom_id res chain seq x y z
N MET A 1 5.63 24.12 5.54
CA MET A 1 5.74 23.40 4.26
C MET A 1 5.04 22.06 4.47
N SER A 2 4.00 21.73 3.71
CA SER A 2 3.38 20.40 3.81
C SER A 2 4.38 19.38 3.27
N THR A 3 4.82 18.45 4.10
CA THR A 3 5.62 17.31 3.67
C THR A 3 4.75 16.46 2.76
N THR A 4 5.13 16.31 1.49
CA THR A 4 4.44 15.40 0.59
C THR A 4 5.10 14.03 0.66
N HIS A 5 4.30 13.00 0.91
CA HIS A 5 4.81 11.64 1.12
C HIS A 5 5.01 10.91 -0.20
N PRO A 6 5.98 9.98 -0.30
CA PRO A 6 6.18 9.15 -1.48
C PRO A 6 4.87 8.44 -1.89
N GLN A 7 4.59 8.44 -3.18
CA GLN A 7 3.43 7.78 -3.77
C GLN A 7 3.90 6.70 -4.76
N PHE A 8 3.23 5.57 -4.75
CA PHE A 8 3.54 4.40 -5.56
C PHE A 8 2.31 4.01 -6.36
N LEU A 9 2.38 4.11 -7.68
CA LEU A 9 1.29 3.71 -8.57
C LEU A 9 1.14 2.18 -8.57
N ILE A 10 -0.11 1.71 -8.57
CA ILE A 10 -0.50 0.30 -8.49
C ILE A 10 -1.39 -0.05 -9.66
N LYS A 11 -1.19 -1.24 -10.24
CA LYS A 11 -1.91 -1.72 -11.41
C LYS A 11 -2.80 -2.91 -11.07
N ARG A 12 -4.06 -2.85 -11.47
CA ARG A 12 -5.00 -3.94 -11.24
C ARG A 12 -4.72 -5.13 -12.14
N ARG A 13 -5.25 -6.29 -11.76
CA ARG A 13 -5.23 -7.51 -12.57
C ARG A 13 -5.92 -7.31 -13.93
N THR A 14 -5.34 -7.88 -14.98
CA THR A 14 -5.97 -7.89 -16.32
C THR A 14 -7.32 -8.60 -16.27
N GLY A 15 -8.35 -7.97 -16.82
CA GLY A 15 -9.70 -8.53 -16.91
C GLY A 15 -10.62 -8.21 -15.73
N SER A 16 -10.13 -7.59 -14.64
CA SER A 16 -11.01 -7.03 -13.61
C SER A 16 -11.58 -5.68 -14.04
N THR A 17 -12.64 -5.23 -13.36
CA THR A 17 -13.16 -3.88 -13.48
C THR A 17 -12.49 -2.93 -12.49
N PRO A 18 -12.50 -1.60 -12.74
CA PRO A 18 -12.02 -0.62 -11.76
C PRO A 18 -12.76 -0.68 -10.41
N GLU A 19 -14.05 -1.04 -10.42
CA GLU A 19 -14.84 -1.17 -9.19
C GLU A 19 -14.43 -2.39 -8.36
N GLU A 20 -14.27 -3.55 -9.01
CA GLU A 20 -13.75 -4.76 -8.34
C GLU A 20 -12.35 -4.51 -7.76
N PHE A 21 -11.47 -3.85 -8.52
CA PHE A 21 -10.15 -3.44 -8.03
C PHE A 21 -10.29 -2.53 -6.81
N SER A 22 -11.11 -1.48 -6.89
CA SER A 22 -11.27 -0.52 -5.79
C SER A 22 -11.77 -1.18 -4.51
N ASN A 23 -12.72 -2.11 -4.61
CA ASN A 23 -13.27 -2.85 -3.47
C ASN A 23 -12.23 -3.80 -2.85
N ARG A 24 -11.47 -4.50 -3.69
CA ARG A 24 -10.38 -5.38 -3.23
C ARG A 24 -9.23 -4.58 -2.63
N TRP A 25 -8.85 -3.47 -3.24
CA TRP A 25 -7.78 -2.59 -2.75
C TRP A 25 -8.11 -2.02 -1.38
N PHE A 26 -9.33 -1.51 -1.18
CA PHE A 26 -9.78 -1.06 0.13
C PHE A 26 -9.70 -2.15 1.20
N SER A 27 -10.10 -3.38 0.86
CA SER A 27 -10.02 -4.54 1.76
C SER A 27 -8.57 -4.89 2.09
N HIS A 28 -7.69 -4.87 1.10
CA HIS A 28 -6.24 -5.07 1.23
C HIS A 28 -5.63 -4.06 2.21
N GLY A 29 -6.12 -2.81 2.21
CA GLY A 29 -5.64 -1.76 3.12
C GLY A 29 -5.77 -2.12 4.59
N HIS A 30 -6.81 -2.86 4.98
CA HIS A 30 -6.98 -3.37 6.35
C HIS A 30 -6.02 -4.54 6.62
N LEU A 31 -5.84 -5.40 5.62
CA LEU A 31 -5.04 -6.63 5.71
C LEU A 31 -3.56 -6.32 5.96
N VAL A 32 -3.01 -5.28 5.34
CA VAL A 32 -1.59 -4.93 5.49
C VAL A 32 -1.26 -4.24 6.81
N LEU A 33 -2.25 -3.78 7.59
CA LEU A 33 -2.03 -2.95 8.78
C LEU A 33 -1.11 -3.58 9.84
N PRO A 34 -1.30 -4.85 10.27
CA PRO A 34 -0.40 -5.46 11.26
C PRO A 34 1.06 -5.45 10.81
N TRP A 35 1.30 -5.77 9.54
CA TRP A 35 2.62 -5.79 8.95
C TRP A 35 3.22 -4.38 8.86
N GLN A 36 2.44 -3.40 8.40
CA GLN A 36 2.89 -2.01 8.28
C GLN A 36 3.24 -1.40 9.65
N LEU A 37 2.37 -1.58 10.64
CA LEU A 37 2.60 -1.08 12.00
C LEU A 37 3.84 -1.73 12.64
N SER A 38 4.01 -3.06 12.45
CA SER A 38 5.17 -3.80 12.95
C SER A 38 6.49 -3.37 12.30
N ASN A 39 6.44 -2.87 11.06
CA ASN A 39 7.59 -2.32 10.34
C ASN A 39 7.73 -0.79 10.49
N GLY A 40 6.95 -0.17 11.38
CA GLY A 40 7.12 1.23 11.78
C GLY A 40 6.57 2.25 10.78
N VAL A 41 5.62 1.87 9.93
CA VAL A 41 4.89 2.80 9.06
C VAL A 41 4.15 3.84 9.91
N GLN A 42 4.39 5.12 9.61
CA GLN A 42 3.80 6.28 10.30
C GLN A 42 2.58 6.84 9.58
N TYR A 43 2.52 6.67 8.26
CA TYR A 43 1.42 7.10 7.44
C TYR A 43 1.19 6.08 6.32
N TYR A 44 -0.07 5.71 6.11
CA TYR A 44 -0.48 4.90 4.98
C TYR A 44 -1.84 5.36 4.49
N ALA A 45 -1.94 5.63 3.20
CA ALA A 45 -3.20 5.89 2.52
C ALA A 45 -3.24 5.17 1.17
N GLN A 46 -4.45 4.83 0.75
CA GLN A 46 -4.75 4.39 -0.59
C GLN A 46 -5.42 5.53 -1.35
N ILE A 47 -5.04 5.71 -2.60
CA ILE A 47 -5.64 6.66 -3.53
C ILE A 47 -6.28 5.85 -4.64
N HIS A 48 -7.60 5.88 -4.73
CA HIS A 48 -8.39 5.22 -5.75
C HIS A 48 -8.66 6.19 -6.90
N ARG A 49 -8.85 5.66 -8.12
CA ARG A 49 -9.14 6.44 -9.33
C ARG A 49 -8.12 7.57 -9.52
N PRO A 50 -6.82 7.22 -9.68
CA PRO A 50 -5.74 8.19 -9.61
C PRO A 50 -5.86 9.21 -10.74
N VAL A 51 -5.68 10.48 -10.40
CA VAL A 51 -5.54 11.58 -11.36
C VAL A 51 -4.29 12.38 -11.01
N TRP A 52 -3.67 13.04 -12.00
CA TRP A 52 -2.58 13.97 -11.72
C TRP A 52 -3.09 15.12 -10.85
N ALA A 53 -2.36 15.44 -9.77
CA ALA A 53 -2.72 16.53 -8.88
C ALA A 53 -2.65 17.91 -9.57
N SER A 54 -1.77 18.04 -10.57
CA SER A 54 -1.66 19.23 -11.42
C SER A 54 -0.97 18.90 -12.75
N SER A 55 -0.95 19.86 -13.68
CA SER A 55 -0.18 19.73 -14.93
C SER A 55 1.33 19.65 -14.67
N GLU A 56 1.83 20.32 -13.64
CA GLU A 56 3.23 20.26 -13.21
C GLU A 56 3.59 18.88 -12.64
N ALA A 57 2.67 18.25 -11.91
CA ALA A 57 2.84 16.88 -11.44
C ALA A 57 2.95 15.90 -12.62
N ALA A 58 2.10 16.05 -13.64
CA ALA A 58 2.19 15.26 -14.86
C ALA A 58 3.52 15.50 -15.60
N ALA A 59 3.92 16.76 -15.77
CA ALA A 59 5.16 17.14 -16.45
C ALA A 59 6.42 16.65 -15.72
N SER A 60 6.37 16.55 -14.38
CA SER A 60 7.48 16.06 -13.55
C SER A 60 7.63 14.53 -13.57
N ASN A 61 6.67 13.80 -14.15
CA ASN A 61 6.70 12.35 -14.29
C ASN A 61 6.62 11.94 -15.78
N PRO A 62 7.56 12.37 -16.63
CA PRO A 62 7.52 12.08 -18.06
C PRO A 62 7.57 10.57 -18.31
N GLY A 63 6.77 10.10 -19.27
CA GLY A 63 6.68 8.67 -19.61
C GLY A 63 5.85 7.84 -18.62
N VAL A 64 5.10 8.48 -17.72
CA VAL A 64 4.01 7.84 -16.98
C VAL A 64 2.70 8.20 -17.66
N ASP A 65 2.10 7.25 -18.36
CA ASP A 65 0.69 7.35 -18.73
C ASP A 65 -0.14 6.91 -17.52
N LEU A 66 -0.89 7.84 -16.92
CA LEU A 66 -1.66 7.53 -15.72
C LEU A 66 -2.85 6.59 -16.00
N SER A 67 -3.30 6.50 -17.26
CA SER A 67 -4.37 5.58 -17.65
C SER A 67 -3.98 4.10 -17.55
N ASP A 68 -2.69 3.82 -17.42
CA ASP A 68 -2.15 2.47 -17.16
C ASP A 68 -2.23 2.03 -15.69
N TRP A 69 -2.69 2.90 -14.79
CA TRP A 69 -2.67 2.70 -13.34
C TRP A 69 -4.05 2.89 -12.74
N ASP A 70 -4.37 2.09 -11.72
CA ASP A 70 -5.72 2.00 -11.18
C ASP A 70 -5.81 2.51 -9.74
N GLY A 71 -4.67 2.66 -9.06
CA GLY A 71 -4.57 3.24 -7.74
C GLY A 71 -3.16 3.73 -7.42
N ALA A 72 -3.00 4.33 -6.25
CA ALA A 72 -1.70 4.62 -5.66
C ALA A 72 -1.69 4.30 -4.15
N ALA A 73 -0.53 3.88 -3.66
CA ALA A 73 -0.24 3.80 -2.24
C ALA A 73 0.59 5.03 -1.84
N GLU A 74 0.25 5.68 -0.73
CA GLU A 74 1.05 6.74 -0.13
C GLU A 74 1.55 6.22 1.22
N MET A 75 2.87 6.14 1.42
CA MET A 75 3.44 5.45 2.58
C MET A 75 4.66 6.19 3.12
N VAL A 76 4.72 6.32 4.45
CA VAL A 76 5.85 6.90 5.18
C VAL A 76 6.26 5.96 6.29
N PHE A 77 7.55 5.68 6.36
CA PHE A 77 8.18 4.95 7.42
C PHE A 77 8.74 5.91 8.48
N ARG A 78 8.87 5.44 9.73
CA ARG A 78 9.68 6.15 10.75
C ARG A 78 11.11 6.36 10.24
N GLU A 79 11.82 7.33 10.81
CA GLU A 79 13.21 7.58 10.45
C GLU A 79 14.04 6.28 10.53
N HIS A 80 14.87 6.08 9.49
CA HIS A 80 15.74 4.91 9.32
C HIS A 80 15.05 3.56 9.08
N THR A 81 13.75 3.54 8.75
CA THR A 81 13.11 2.35 8.19
C THR A 81 12.54 2.62 6.80
N ASP A 82 12.41 1.57 6.01
CA ASP A 82 11.86 1.56 4.66
C ASP A 82 11.41 0.13 4.28
N LEU A 83 10.90 -0.04 3.06
CA LEU A 83 10.49 -1.35 2.55
C LEU A 83 11.66 -2.35 2.47
N ALA A 84 12.90 -1.89 2.28
CA ALA A 84 14.07 -2.76 2.14
C ALA A 84 14.59 -3.27 3.50
N THR A 85 14.30 -2.54 4.57
CA THR A 85 14.68 -2.84 5.96
C THR A 85 13.53 -3.46 6.76
N ALA A 86 12.35 -3.61 6.15
CA ALA A 86 11.19 -4.24 6.76
C ALA A 86 11.43 -5.75 6.95
N THR A 87 11.77 -6.16 8.18
CA THR A 87 12.05 -7.57 8.53
C THR A 87 10.97 -8.24 9.35
N ALA A 88 10.00 -7.47 9.89
CA ALA A 88 8.95 -8.04 10.74
C ALA A 88 7.86 -8.69 9.87
N GLY A 89 7.33 -9.83 10.31
CA GLY A 89 6.16 -10.43 9.67
C GLY A 89 6.44 -11.15 8.35
N ALA A 90 7.60 -11.79 8.19
CA ALA A 90 8.01 -12.38 6.92
C ALA A 90 7.05 -13.47 6.44
N ARG A 91 6.52 -14.30 7.35
CA ARG A 91 5.54 -15.35 6.99
C ARG A 91 4.22 -14.70 6.63
N TYR A 92 3.73 -13.75 7.42
CA TYR A 92 2.50 -13.02 7.13
C TYR A 92 2.57 -12.30 5.77
N PHE A 93 3.69 -11.67 5.46
CA PHE A 93 3.91 -11.00 4.19
C PHE A 93 3.77 -11.98 3.01
N GLU A 94 4.50 -13.10 3.05
CA GLU A 94 4.49 -14.04 1.92
C GLU A 94 3.21 -14.88 1.87
N ASP A 95 2.71 -15.36 3.01
CA ASP A 95 1.57 -16.27 3.06
C ASP A 95 0.21 -15.59 2.99
N VAL A 96 0.11 -14.30 3.33
CA VAL A 96 -1.14 -13.55 3.38
C VAL A 96 -1.13 -12.37 2.41
N ILE A 97 -0.21 -11.42 2.58
CA ILE A 97 -0.19 -10.17 1.78
C ILE A 97 0.06 -10.49 0.31
N VAL A 98 1.11 -11.23 -0.01
CA VAL A 98 1.46 -11.55 -1.41
C VAL A 98 0.38 -12.41 -2.06
N LYS A 99 -0.22 -13.36 -1.34
CA LYS A 99 -1.32 -14.17 -1.89
C LYS A 99 -2.53 -13.32 -2.23
N ASP A 100 -2.91 -12.39 -1.33
CA ASP A 100 -3.99 -11.45 -1.58
C ASP A 100 -3.68 -10.53 -2.77
N GLU A 101 -2.48 -9.94 -2.84
CA GLU A 101 -2.06 -9.11 -3.96
C GLU A 101 -2.21 -9.82 -5.31
N LEU A 102 -1.81 -11.09 -5.41
CA LEU A 102 -1.89 -11.86 -6.65
C LEU A 102 -3.33 -12.17 -7.09
N GLU A 103 -4.33 -12.01 -6.21
CA GLU A 103 -5.74 -12.16 -6.60
C GLU A 103 -6.24 -10.99 -7.44
N PHE A 104 -5.83 -9.75 -7.13
CA PHE A 104 -6.43 -8.53 -7.69
C PHE A 104 -5.45 -7.54 -8.33
N LEU A 105 -4.13 -7.69 -8.13
CA LEU A 105 -3.10 -6.91 -8.80
C LEU A 105 -2.59 -7.58 -10.08
N HIS A 106 -1.95 -6.79 -10.93
CA HIS A 106 -1.27 -7.28 -12.13
C HIS A 106 -0.14 -8.28 -11.80
N SER A 107 0.58 -8.02 -10.73
CA SER A 107 1.61 -8.88 -10.12
C SER A 107 1.83 -8.44 -8.66
N LYS A 108 2.75 -9.05 -7.91
CA LYS A 108 3.16 -8.56 -6.59
C LYS A 108 3.48 -7.05 -6.66
N SER A 109 3.00 -6.27 -5.70
CA SER A 109 3.12 -4.81 -5.71
C SER A 109 4.57 -4.36 -5.87
N THR A 110 5.49 -4.98 -5.13
CA THR A 110 6.94 -4.70 -5.18
C THR A 110 7.57 -4.93 -6.55
N SER A 111 6.92 -5.68 -7.45
CA SER A 111 7.44 -6.01 -8.78
C SER A 111 7.02 -5.00 -9.86
N HIS A 112 5.87 -4.34 -9.70
CA HIS A 112 5.33 -3.43 -10.73
C HIS A 112 5.07 -2.00 -10.24
N ALA A 113 5.10 -1.76 -8.93
CA ALA A 113 4.83 -0.45 -8.38
C ALA A 113 5.81 0.57 -8.94
N LYS A 114 5.30 1.75 -9.30
CA LYS A 114 6.11 2.85 -9.82
C LYS A 114 6.06 4.02 -8.86
N ALA A 115 7.21 4.37 -8.29
CA ALA A 115 7.35 5.57 -7.47
C ALA A 115 7.15 6.83 -8.32
N VAL A 116 6.39 7.77 -7.78
CA VAL A 116 6.23 9.13 -8.29
C VAL A 116 6.46 10.12 -7.15
N GLY A 117 6.77 11.38 -7.50
CA GLY A 117 7.01 12.42 -6.51
C GLY A 117 5.82 12.58 -5.55
N GLY A 118 6.09 12.84 -4.28
CA GLY A 118 5.01 12.99 -3.30
C GLY A 118 4.06 14.13 -3.66
N GLY A 119 2.76 13.86 -3.56
CA GLY A 119 1.71 14.81 -3.96
C GLY A 119 1.48 14.90 -5.47
N SER A 120 2.08 14.01 -6.28
CA SER A 120 1.83 13.98 -7.73
C SER A 120 0.46 13.42 -8.08
N ILE A 121 -0.08 12.53 -7.24
CA ILE A 121 -1.34 11.82 -7.46
C ILE A 121 -2.40 12.33 -6.48
N SER A 122 -3.55 12.66 -7.05
CA SER A 122 -4.81 12.93 -6.37
C SER A 122 -5.82 11.81 -6.71
N GLY A 123 -7.03 11.91 -6.18
CA GLY A 123 -8.09 10.91 -6.35
C GLY A 123 -8.86 10.70 -5.05
N ASP A 124 -9.61 9.60 -4.98
CA ASP A 124 -10.38 9.26 -3.80
C ASP A 124 -9.45 8.65 -2.75
N ARG A 125 -9.10 9.44 -1.73
CA ARG A 125 -8.14 9.06 -0.70
C ARG A 125 -8.82 8.39 0.49
N VAL A 126 -8.25 7.28 0.95
CA VAL A 126 -8.60 6.59 2.18
C VAL A 126 -7.35 6.47 3.04
N GLU A 127 -7.36 7.13 4.20
CA GLU A 127 -6.27 7.04 5.18
C GLU A 127 -6.48 5.83 6.11
N PHE A 128 -5.43 5.03 6.28
CA PHE A 128 -5.43 3.82 7.11
C PHE A 128 -4.54 3.96 8.33
N ILE A 129 -3.39 4.64 8.20
CA ILE A 129 -2.47 4.95 9.31
C ILE A 129 -2.18 6.44 9.29
N LYS A 130 -2.23 7.07 10.46
CA LYS A 130 -1.80 8.46 10.69
C LYS A 130 -1.10 8.58 12.03
N ASP A 131 0.05 9.24 12.06
CA ASP A 131 0.90 9.40 13.24
C ASP A 131 1.22 8.05 13.93
N GLY A 132 1.44 7.02 13.12
CA GLY A 132 1.72 5.65 13.57
C GLY A 132 0.53 4.94 14.20
N LYS A 133 -0.69 5.47 14.06
CA LYS A 133 -1.93 4.89 14.60
C LYS A 133 -2.87 4.46 13.48
N PRO A 134 -3.47 3.26 13.58
CA PRO A 134 -4.50 2.83 12.66
C PRO A 134 -5.75 3.72 12.82
N LEU A 135 -6.43 4.00 11.70
CA LEU A 135 -7.68 4.77 11.65
C LEU A 135 -8.91 3.89 11.39
N VAL A 136 -8.69 2.60 11.16
CA VAL A 136 -9.73 1.60 10.87
C VAL A 136 -9.46 0.34 11.68
N GLU A 137 -10.52 -0.43 11.92
CA GLU A 137 -10.50 -1.72 12.63
C GLU A 137 -9.77 -2.79 11.81
N PHE A 138 -8.93 -3.61 12.44
CA PHE A 138 -8.11 -4.62 11.74
C PHE A 138 -7.78 -5.84 12.62
N GLU A 139 -8.57 -6.07 13.67
CA GLU A 139 -8.32 -7.03 14.74
C GLU A 139 -8.20 -8.45 14.19
N LYS A 140 -9.10 -8.82 13.26
CA LYS A 140 -9.03 -10.14 12.59
C LYS A 140 -7.69 -10.39 11.89
N TRP A 141 -7.07 -9.33 11.36
CA TRP A 141 -5.79 -9.41 10.67
C TRP A 141 -4.63 -9.39 11.66
N GLN A 142 -4.76 -8.64 12.75
CA GLN A 142 -3.84 -8.64 13.88
C GLN A 142 -3.75 -10.02 14.52
N GLU A 143 -4.88 -10.68 14.79
CA GLU A 143 -4.93 -12.05 15.33
C GLU A 143 -4.22 -13.05 14.40
N LEU A 144 -4.46 -12.96 13.09
CA LEU A 144 -3.78 -13.82 12.10
C LEU A 144 -2.27 -13.55 12.05
N TYR A 145 -1.87 -12.29 12.14
CA TYR A 145 -0.46 -11.88 12.20
C TYR A 145 0.24 -12.50 13.41
N GLU A 146 -0.35 -12.36 14.59
CA GLU A 146 0.17 -12.93 15.83
C GLU A 146 0.22 -14.45 15.79
N GLN A 147 -0.78 -15.11 15.20
CA GLN A 147 -0.78 -16.56 15.04
C GLN A 147 0.38 -17.05 14.16
N LEU A 148 0.65 -16.36 13.05
CA LEU A 148 1.68 -16.77 12.08
C LEU A 148 3.09 -16.44 12.56
N GLU A 149 3.29 -15.30 13.22
CA GLU A 149 4.62 -14.86 13.66
C GLU A 149 4.96 -15.32 15.09
N GLY A 150 3.95 -15.51 15.94
CA GLY A 150 4.10 -15.98 17.31
C GLY A 150 4.33 -17.49 17.47
N THR A 151 4.15 -18.29 16.41
CA THR A 151 4.41 -19.75 16.45
C THR A 151 5.90 -20.12 16.47
N SER A 152 6.81 -19.15 16.58
CA SER A 152 8.26 -19.31 16.47
C SER A 152 8.94 -19.91 17.71
N ASP A 153 8.28 -19.96 18.87
CA ASP A 153 8.89 -20.36 20.16
C ASP A 153 8.49 -21.76 20.68
N GLN A 154 7.94 -22.64 19.83
CA GLN A 154 7.69 -24.04 20.21
C GLN A 154 8.28 -25.01 19.18
N LYS A 155 9.61 -25.18 19.20
CA LYS A 155 10.26 -26.41 18.73
C LYS A 155 11.61 -26.63 19.38
#